data_AF-A0A9D0N360-F1
#
_entry.id   AF-A0A9D0N360-F1
#
_cell.length_a   1.000
_cell.length_b   1.000
_cell.length_c   1.000
_cell.angle_alpha   90.00
_cell.angle_beta   90.00
_cell.angle_gamma   90.00
#
_symmetry.space_group_name_H-M   'P 1'
#
loop_
_entity.id
_entity.type
_entity.pdbx_description
1 polymer ?
#
loop_
_entity_poly.entity_id
_entity_poly.type
_entity_poly.pdbx_seq_one_letter_code
_entity_poly.pdbx_strand_id
1 'polypeptide(L)'
;MTPPSHALIVDDEPDICELLELTLGRMNIETRSATDLAQARELLAQYRFDLCLTDMKLPDGNGVELVEYIQQHHPKTPVAMITAHGSMEWAIKALKAGAFDFVSKPVDLQILRNLVNTALRVSENSPRLDRRSRDELLGDSKLMRHTRATIAKVARSQAPIYISGESGTGKELVAKLIHNKGPRANQPFVPVNCGAIPDELMESEFFGHKKGSFTGAVADKKGLFQTADGGTLFLDEVADLPLHMQVKLLRAIQEKAIRPVGEARETTIDVRILSATHKNLSKLVENGRFRQDLFYRINVIQLPIPSLRERSEDIPLLTKHTLSKLARQMGLEKPSLAPDAASALNHYPFPGNVRELENILERALTLCEDNIIRQRDLHLPKTTNSTLTPPMPGPLDSGKIHLEAHLGEIEKMAILQALEQTKYNKTAAAKLLGLSFRALRYRLKKLGLE
;
A
#
# COMPACT_ATOMS: atom_id res chain seq x y z
N MET A 1 -28.13 0.94 -30.56
CA MET A 1 -28.60 1.44 -29.25
C MET A 1 -28.17 0.42 -28.22
N THR A 2 -27.38 0.82 -27.23
CA THR A 2 -27.10 -0.03 -26.06
C THR A 2 -28.41 -0.25 -25.30
N PRO A 3 -28.71 -1.47 -24.83
CA PRO A 3 -29.90 -1.71 -24.03
C PRO A 3 -29.89 -0.81 -22.78
N PRO A 4 -31.06 -0.35 -22.29
CA PRO A 4 -31.12 0.45 -21.08
C PRO A 4 -30.58 -0.36 -19.90
N SER A 5 -29.77 0.27 -19.05
CA SER A 5 -29.30 -0.36 -17.81
C SER A 5 -30.44 -0.47 -16.81
N HIS A 6 -30.45 -1.51 -15.99
CA HIS A 6 -31.47 -1.71 -14.96
C HIS A 6 -30.89 -1.53 -13.56
N ALA A 7 -31.56 -0.74 -12.72
CA ALA A 7 -31.19 -0.55 -11.32
C ALA A 7 -32.30 -1.02 -10.36
N LEU A 8 -31.88 -1.69 -9.28
CA LEU A 8 -32.74 -2.00 -8.14
C LEU A 8 -32.54 -0.91 -7.08
N ILE A 9 -33.62 -0.33 -6.59
CA ILE A 9 -33.63 0.62 -5.47
C ILE A 9 -34.32 -0.07 -4.29
N VAL A 10 -33.69 -0.05 -3.11
CA VAL A 10 -34.25 -0.63 -1.89
C VAL A 10 -34.20 0.40 -0.78
N ASP A 11 -35.32 1.04 -0.48
CA ASP A 11 -35.44 2.04 0.59
C ASP A 11 -36.90 2.05 1.07
N ASP A 12 -37.13 2.16 2.38
CA ASP A 12 -38.48 2.25 2.95
C ASP A 12 -39.04 3.68 2.92
N GLU A 13 -38.19 4.68 2.68
CA GLU A 13 -38.60 6.07 2.52
C GLU A 13 -39.06 6.33 1.07
N PRO A 14 -40.36 6.59 0.82
CA PRO A 14 -40.87 6.78 -0.54
C PRO A 14 -40.27 8.01 -1.23
N ASP A 15 -40.00 9.09 -0.49
CA ASP A 15 -39.39 10.30 -1.00
C ASP A 15 -37.97 10.06 -1.54
N ILE A 16 -37.20 9.16 -0.89
CA ILE A 16 -35.87 8.78 -1.34
C ILE A 16 -35.98 7.88 -2.58
N CYS A 17 -36.89 6.91 -2.59
CA CYS A 17 -37.16 6.11 -3.78
C CYS A 17 -37.48 6.99 -5.00
N GLU A 18 -38.42 7.93 -4.87
CA GLU A 18 -38.81 8.84 -5.95
C GLU A 18 -37.62 9.70 -6.41
N LEU A 19 -36.83 10.24 -5.49
CA LEU A 19 -35.63 11.02 -5.81
C LEU A 19 -34.62 10.20 -6.64
N LEU A 20 -34.39 8.95 -6.24
CA LEU A 20 -33.46 8.04 -6.92
C LEU A 20 -34.00 7.65 -8.30
N GLU A 21 -35.28 7.28 -8.40
CA GLU A 21 -35.95 6.96 -9.66
C GLU A 21 -35.87 8.12 -10.66
N LEU A 22 -36.21 9.35 -10.24
CA LEU A 22 -36.13 10.54 -11.09
C LEU A 22 -34.69 10.82 -11.54
N THR A 23 -33.71 10.62 -10.65
CA THR A 23 -32.30 10.87 -10.96
C THR A 23 -31.74 9.84 -11.95
N LEU A 24 -32.03 8.56 -11.73
CA LEU A 24 -31.62 7.44 -12.57
C LEU A 24 -32.36 7.45 -13.93
N GLY A 25 -33.63 7.84 -13.97
CA GLY A 25 -34.39 8.00 -15.21
C GLY A 25 -33.78 9.05 -16.14
N ARG A 26 -33.27 10.17 -15.59
CA ARG A 26 -32.51 11.17 -16.37
C ARG A 26 -31.17 10.66 -16.91
N MET A 27 -30.68 9.54 -16.38
CA MET A 27 -29.47 8.85 -16.85
C MET A 27 -29.80 7.71 -17.84
N ASN A 28 -31.06 7.57 -18.27
CA ASN A 28 -31.56 6.46 -19.09
C ASN A 28 -31.38 5.08 -18.43
N ILE A 29 -31.57 5.02 -17.11
CA ILE A 29 -31.53 3.79 -16.32
C ILE A 29 -32.96 3.46 -15.89
N GLU A 30 -33.42 2.26 -16.20
CA GLU A 30 -34.72 1.77 -15.77
C GLU A 30 -34.63 1.27 -14.34
N THR A 31 -35.55 1.70 -13.48
CA THR A 31 -35.52 1.40 -12.06
C THR A 31 -36.66 0.46 -11.65
N ARG A 32 -36.39 -0.38 -10.66
CA ARG A 32 -37.42 -1.10 -9.89
C ARG A 32 -37.15 -0.89 -8.42
N SER A 33 -38.20 -0.66 -7.65
CA SER A 33 -38.09 -0.27 -6.25
C SER A 33 -38.68 -1.35 -5.35
N ALA A 34 -38.05 -1.56 -4.20
CA ALA A 34 -38.50 -2.44 -3.13
C ALA A 34 -38.43 -1.68 -1.80
N THR A 35 -39.37 -1.94 -0.90
CA THR A 35 -39.43 -1.28 0.41
C THR A 35 -38.82 -2.11 1.53
N ASP A 36 -38.45 -3.36 1.24
CA ASP A 36 -37.94 -4.34 2.21
C ASP A 36 -37.02 -5.37 1.54
N LEU A 37 -36.31 -6.16 2.34
CA LEU A 37 -35.37 -7.19 1.86
C LEU A 37 -36.09 -8.33 1.14
N ALA A 38 -37.30 -8.70 1.58
CA ALA A 38 -38.08 -9.77 0.98
C ALA A 38 -38.43 -9.47 -0.49
N GLN A 39 -38.99 -8.29 -0.76
CA GLN A 39 -39.31 -7.79 -2.10
C GLN A 39 -38.05 -7.62 -2.95
N ALA A 40 -36.97 -7.10 -2.37
CA ALA A 40 -35.70 -6.97 -3.08
C ALA A 40 -35.18 -8.34 -3.59
N ARG A 41 -35.27 -9.38 -2.76
CA ARG A 41 -34.88 -10.76 -3.15
C ARG A 41 -35.80 -11.34 -4.22
N GLU A 42 -37.10 -11.08 -4.15
CA GLU A 42 -38.04 -11.50 -5.19
C GLU A 42 -37.72 -10.85 -6.54
N LEU A 43 -37.45 -9.54 -6.54
CA LEU A 43 -37.04 -8.81 -7.75
C LEU A 43 -35.71 -9.32 -8.32
N LEU A 44 -34.72 -9.61 -7.46
CA LEU A 44 -33.44 -10.20 -7.87
C LEU A 44 -33.59 -11.60 -8.48
N ALA A 45 -34.59 -12.37 -8.05
CA ALA A 45 -34.89 -13.68 -8.63
C ALA A 45 -35.57 -13.56 -10.01
N GLN A 46 -36.38 -12.52 -10.23
CA GLN A 46 -37.14 -12.33 -11.46
C GLN A 46 -36.37 -11.57 -12.54
N TYR A 47 -35.54 -10.59 -12.15
CA TYR A 47 -34.88 -9.65 -13.05
C TYR A 47 -33.36 -9.64 -12.86
N ARG A 48 -32.64 -9.16 -13.87
CA ARG A 48 -31.21 -8.87 -13.77
C ARG A 48 -31.00 -7.37 -13.65
N PHE A 49 -30.13 -6.99 -12.73
CA PHE A 49 -29.79 -5.60 -12.46
C PHE A 49 -28.29 -5.35 -12.67
N ASP A 50 -27.98 -4.19 -13.24
CA ASP A 50 -26.62 -3.68 -13.45
C ASP A 50 -26.10 -2.90 -12.23
N LEU A 51 -26.99 -2.47 -11.35
CA LEU A 51 -26.70 -1.78 -10.09
C LEU A 51 -27.81 -2.04 -9.07
N CYS A 52 -27.45 -2.13 -7.80
CA CYS A 52 -28.39 -2.06 -6.68
C CYS A 52 -28.02 -0.87 -5.79
N LEU A 53 -29.00 -0.04 -5.45
CA LEU A 53 -28.91 0.99 -4.41
C LEU A 53 -29.77 0.52 -3.24
N THR A 54 -29.21 0.41 -2.04
CA THR A 54 -29.96 -0.06 -0.86
C THR A 54 -29.73 0.86 0.32
N ASP A 55 -30.77 1.16 1.09
CA ASP A 55 -30.61 1.76 2.41
C ASP A 55 -29.97 0.77 3.39
N MET A 56 -29.31 1.32 4.39
CA MET A 56 -28.66 0.56 5.46
C MET A 56 -29.68 -0.08 6.41
N LYS A 57 -30.77 0.62 6.73
CA LYS A 57 -31.81 0.15 7.65
C LYS A 57 -33.09 -0.08 6.86
N LEU A 58 -33.59 -1.30 6.91
CA LEU A 58 -34.84 -1.66 6.27
C LEU A 58 -35.81 -2.21 7.34
N PRO A 59 -37.13 -2.23 7.09
CA PRO A 59 -38.11 -2.64 8.08
C PRO A 59 -37.94 -4.08 8.56
N ASP A 60 -37.42 -4.96 7.69
CA ASP A 60 -37.25 -6.40 7.91
C ASP A 60 -35.78 -6.84 8.08
N GLY A 61 -34.83 -5.90 8.16
CA GLY A 61 -33.42 -6.21 8.38
C GLY A 61 -32.45 -5.07 8.06
N ASN A 62 -31.27 -5.40 7.56
CA ASN A 62 -30.25 -4.42 7.20
C ASN A 62 -29.77 -4.59 5.75
N GLY A 63 -29.35 -3.49 5.11
CA GLY A 63 -28.84 -3.51 3.74
C GLY A 63 -27.56 -4.33 3.57
N VAL A 64 -26.80 -4.59 4.65
CA VAL A 64 -25.60 -5.44 4.60
C VAL A 64 -25.97 -6.90 4.29
N GLU A 65 -27.08 -7.41 4.80
CA GLU A 65 -27.60 -8.74 4.46
C GLU A 65 -27.94 -8.84 2.97
N LEU A 66 -28.45 -7.76 2.37
CA LEU A 66 -28.68 -7.71 0.93
C LEU A 66 -27.37 -7.71 0.14
N VAL A 67 -26.37 -6.96 0.60
CA VAL A 67 -25.02 -6.96 0.00
C VAL A 67 -24.44 -8.38 0.00
N GLU A 68 -24.49 -9.08 1.14
CA GLU A 68 -24.00 -10.45 1.26
C GLU A 68 -24.75 -11.41 0.32
N TYR A 69 -26.08 -11.30 0.26
CA TYR A 69 -26.91 -12.08 -0.65
C TYR A 69 -26.54 -11.85 -2.12
N ILE A 70 -26.44 -10.59 -2.55
CA ILE A 70 -26.08 -10.22 -3.93
C ILE A 70 -24.65 -10.69 -4.25
N GLN A 71 -23.69 -10.57 -3.33
CA GLN A 71 -22.33 -11.06 -3.57
C GLN A 71 -22.26 -12.59 -3.75
N GLN A 72 -23.16 -13.34 -3.11
CA GLN A 72 -23.23 -14.80 -3.24
C GLN A 72 -23.96 -15.25 -4.51
N HIS A 73 -25.12 -14.65 -4.81
CA HIS A 73 -26.01 -15.10 -5.89
C HIS A 73 -25.86 -14.31 -7.20
N HIS A 74 -25.52 -13.03 -7.11
CA HIS A 74 -25.42 -12.08 -8.24
C HIS A 74 -24.09 -11.31 -8.21
N PRO A 75 -22.92 -11.98 -8.16
CA PRO A 75 -21.63 -11.33 -7.88
C PRO A 75 -21.24 -10.27 -8.92
N LYS A 76 -21.89 -10.21 -10.08
CA LYS A 76 -21.65 -9.21 -11.13
C LYS A 76 -22.33 -7.86 -10.85
N THR A 77 -23.37 -7.84 -10.02
CA THR A 77 -24.14 -6.63 -9.71
C THR A 77 -23.46 -5.85 -8.58
N PRO A 78 -22.87 -4.66 -8.85
CA PRO A 78 -22.40 -3.77 -7.79
C PRO A 78 -23.56 -3.30 -6.92
N VAL A 79 -23.32 -3.23 -5.61
CA VAL A 79 -24.31 -2.74 -4.62
C VAL A 79 -23.75 -1.51 -3.95
N ALA A 80 -24.45 -0.39 -4.02
CA ALA A 80 -24.09 0.80 -3.29
C ALA A 80 -25.08 1.09 -2.17
N MET A 81 -24.54 1.44 -1.02
CA MET A 81 -25.31 1.65 0.20
C MET A 81 -25.64 3.12 0.37
N ILE A 82 -26.87 3.42 0.74
CA ILE A 82 -27.29 4.74 1.19
C ILE A 82 -27.42 4.68 2.70
N THR A 83 -26.89 5.67 3.42
CA THR A 83 -26.88 5.63 4.88
C THR A 83 -27.04 7.01 5.50
N ALA A 84 -27.76 7.11 6.62
CA ALA A 84 -27.81 8.33 7.41
C ALA A 84 -26.42 8.74 7.95
N HIS A 85 -26.24 10.04 8.18
CA HIS A 85 -25.02 10.59 8.76
C HIS A 85 -24.76 10.00 10.18
N GLY A 86 -23.53 9.59 10.46
CA GLY A 86 -23.10 9.12 11.80
C GLY A 86 -22.93 7.60 11.99
N SER A 87 -23.29 6.75 11.01
CA SER A 87 -23.11 5.28 11.08
C SER A 87 -21.86 4.78 10.33
N MET A 88 -20.70 5.43 10.52
CA MET A 88 -19.47 5.07 9.79
C MET A 88 -19.06 3.61 9.97
N GLU A 89 -19.25 3.04 11.15
CA GLU A 89 -18.96 1.62 11.40
C GLU A 89 -19.75 0.70 10.48
N TRP A 90 -21.01 1.04 10.21
CA TRP A 90 -21.89 0.30 9.30
C TRP A 90 -21.47 0.48 7.85
N ALA A 91 -21.07 1.68 7.43
CA ALA A 91 -20.53 1.89 6.08
C ALA A 91 -19.26 1.06 5.86
N ILE A 92 -18.35 1.02 6.86
CA ILE A 92 -17.15 0.18 6.81
C ILE A 92 -17.53 -1.30 6.77
N LYS A 93 -18.50 -1.73 7.58
CA LYS A 93 -19.00 -3.12 7.58
C LYS A 93 -19.58 -3.52 6.22
N ALA A 94 -20.34 -2.63 5.59
CA ALA A 94 -20.91 -2.85 4.27
C ALA A 94 -19.85 -2.97 3.18
N LEU A 95 -18.86 -2.07 3.17
CA LEU A 95 -17.72 -2.16 2.24
C LEU A 95 -16.92 -3.47 2.45
N LYS A 96 -16.73 -3.90 3.71
CA LYS A 96 -16.11 -5.19 4.04
C LYS A 96 -16.95 -6.40 3.59
N ALA A 97 -18.27 -6.29 3.66
CA ALA A 97 -19.20 -7.30 3.16
C ALA A 97 -19.25 -7.38 1.61
N GLY A 98 -18.62 -6.42 0.93
CA GLY A 98 -18.50 -6.40 -0.54
C GLY A 98 -19.35 -5.34 -1.23
N ALA A 99 -19.83 -4.33 -0.50
CA ALA A 99 -20.46 -3.18 -1.14
C ALA A 99 -19.46 -2.49 -2.09
N PHE A 100 -19.99 -2.02 -3.21
CA PHE A 100 -19.25 -1.28 -4.22
C PHE A 100 -18.79 0.07 -3.67
N ASP A 101 -19.71 0.87 -3.15
CA ASP A 101 -19.44 2.16 -2.53
C ASP A 101 -20.62 2.55 -1.61
N PHE A 102 -20.57 3.71 -0.97
CA PHE A 102 -21.68 4.26 -0.19
C PHE A 102 -21.89 5.76 -0.41
N VAL A 103 -23.10 6.23 -0.11
CA VAL A 103 -23.53 7.63 -0.12
C VAL A 103 -24.22 7.98 1.19
N SER A 104 -23.93 9.15 1.74
CA SER A 104 -24.61 9.63 2.94
C SER A 104 -25.92 10.36 2.60
N LYS A 105 -26.95 10.20 3.43
CA LYS A 105 -28.15 11.06 3.46
C LYS A 105 -27.81 12.38 4.21
N PRO A 106 -28.25 13.55 3.73
CA PRO A 106 -29.03 13.79 2.51
C PRO A 106 -28.22 13.52 1.23
N VAL A 107 -28.86 12.90 0.24
CA VAL A 107 -28.20 12.40 -0.97
C VAL A 107 -27.81 13.57 -1.87
N ASP A 108 -26.51 13.78 -2.06
CA ASP A 108 -25.99 14.70 -3.08
C ASP A 108 -26.13 14.07 -4.48
N LEU A 109 -26.88 14.75 -5.36
CA LEU A 109 -27.17 14.25 -6.71
C LEU A 109 -25.94 14.14 -7.60
N GLN A 110 -24.92 14.97 -7.40
CA GLN A 110 -23.69 14.90 -8.18
C GLN A 110 -22.86 13.71 -7.75
N ILE A 111 -22.74 13.47 -6.44
CA ILE A 111 -22.05 12.29 -5.89
C ILE A 111 -22.76 11.00 -6.34
N LEU A 112 -24.09 10.96 -6.27
CA LEU A 112 -24.87 9.82 -6.72
C LEU A 112 -24.65 9.52 -8.20
N ARG A 113 -24.71 10.53 -9.08
CA ARG A 113 -24.46 10.35 -10.52
C ARG A 113 -23.07 9.78 -10.79
N ASN A 114 -22.05 10.29 -10.12
CA ASN A 114 -20.67 9.81 -10.26
C ASN A 114 -20.54 8.35 -9.81
N LEU A 115 -21.16 8.00 -8.68
CA LEU A 115 -21.20 6.63 -8.18
C LEU A 115 -21.86 5.70 -9.20
N VAL A 116 -23.05 6.04 -9.70
CA VAL A 116 -23.81 5.20 -10.64
C VAL A 116 -23.01 4.98 -11.92
N ASN A 117 -22.45 6.05 -12.50
CA ASN A 117 -21.60 5.96 -13.68
C ASN A 117 -20.38 5.06 -13.45
N THR A 118 -19.77 5.11 -12.27
CA THR A 118 -18.61 4.29 -11.92
C THR A 118 -19.02 2.83 -11.70
N ALA A 119 -20.18 2.59 -11.10
CA ALA A 119 -20.69 1.24 -10.84
C ALA A 119 -21.05 0.51 -12.14
N LEU A 120 -21.71 1.18 -13.09
CA LEU A 120 -22.05 0.60 -14.39
C LEU A 120 -20.79 0.19 -15.19
N ARG A 121 -19.67 0.89 -15.05
CA ARG A 121 -18.39 0.47 -15.64
C ARG A 121 -17.86 -0.85 -15.08
N VAL A 122 -18.26 -1.26 -13.87
CA VAL A 122 -17.87 -2.56 -13.29
C VAL A 122 -18.61 -3.70 -13.98
N SER A 123 -19.89 -3.53 -14.32
CA SER A 123 -20.68 -4.58 -14.97
C SER A 123 -20.19 -4.83 -16.41
N GLU A 124 -19.75 -3.78 -17.11
CA GLU A 124 -19.17 -3.85 -18.46
C GLU A 124 -17.77 -4.50 -18.47
N ASN A 125 -16.94 -4.23 -17.46
CA ASN A 125 -15.57 -4.72 -17.36
C ASN A 125 -15.47 -6.11 -16.71
N SER A 126 -16.29 -7.07 -17.17
CA SER A 126 -16.07 -8.49 -16.85
C SER A 126 -14.62 -8.85 -17.21
N PRO A 127 -13.85 -9.49 -16.31
CA PRO A 127 -12.41 -9.63 -16.46
C PRO A 127 -12.11 -10.42 -17.74
N ARG A 128 -11.64 -9.73 -18.79
CA ARG A 128 -10.97 -10.38 -19.90
C ARG A 128 -9.81 -11.17 -19.29
N LEU A 129 -9.84 -12.49 -19.44
CA LEU A 129 -8.87 -13.44 -18.87
C LEU A 129 -7.46 -12.85 -18.89
N ASP A 130 -7.00 -12.51 -17.69
CA ASP A 130 -5.96 -11.51 -17.49
C ASP A 130 -4.57 -12.13 -17.57
N ARG A 131 -4.11 -12.42 -18.80
CA ARG A 131 -2.72 -12.78 -19.06
C ARG A 131 -1.77 -11.65 -18.61
N ARG A 132 -2.18 -10.39 -18.74
CA ARG A 132 -1.35 -9.20 -18.40
C ARG A 132 -1.01 -9.14 -16.91
N SER A 133 -1.94 -9.48 -16.01
CA SER A 133 -1.65 -9.47 -14.56
C SER A 133 -0.64 -10.52 -14.10
N ARG A 134 -0.48 -11.62 -14.85
CA ARG A 134 0.60 -12.60 -14.59
C ARG A 134 1.96 -12.06 -15.03
N ASP A 135 1.98 -11.25 -16.08
CA ASP A 135 3.20 -10.61 -16.59
C ASP A 135 3.64 -9.43 -15.71
N GLU A 136 2.69 -8.77 -15.04
CA GLU A 136 2.96 -7.63 -14.15
C GLU A 136 3.35 -8.07 -12.74
N LEU A 137 2.53 -8.89 -12.04
CA LEU A 137 2.82 -9.38 -10.69
C LEU A 137 3.19 -10.87 -10.69
N LEU A 138 4.49 -11.09 -10.87
CA LEU A 138 5.11 -12.41 -11.03
C LEU A 138 5.03 -13.29 -9.76
N GLY A 139 4.99 -14.59 -10.00
CA GLY A 139 4.99 -15.65 -8.98
C GLY A 139 3.87 -16.67 -9.21
N ASP A 140 4.15 -17.95 -9.09
CA ASP A 140 3.17 -19.05 -9.22
C ASP A 140 2.82 -19.70 -7.89
N SER A 141 3.45 -19.23 -6.82
CA SER A 141 3.17 -19.67 -5.46
C SER A 141 1.69 -19.62 -5.10
N LYS A 142 1.27 -20.50 -4.19
CA LYS A 142 -0.11 -20.50 -3.68
C LYS A 142 -0.47 -19.12 -3.10
N LEU A 143 0.48 -18.49 -2.40
CA LEU A 143 0.33 -17.15 -1.84
C LEU A 143 0.10 -16.11 -2.94
N MET A 144 0.93 -16.07 -3.98
CA MET A 144 0.77 -15.09 -5.06
C MET A 144 -0.50 -15.32 -5.89
N ARG A 145 -0.91 -16.57 -6.10
CA ARG A 145 -2.20 -16.89 -6.72
C ARG A 145 -3.37 -16.36 -5.88
N HIS A 146 -3.32 -16.55 -4.56
CA HIS A 146 -4.30 -15.99 -3.65
C HIS A 146 -4.29 -14.46 -3.68
N THR A 147 -3.12 -13.81 -3.57
CA THR A 147 -2.99 -12.35 -3.66
C THR A 147 -3.59 -11.79 -4.95
N ARG A 148 -3.31 -12.38 -6.12
CA ARG A 148 -3.91 -11.96 -7.39
C ARG A 148 -5.42 -12.14 -7.44
N ALA A 149 -5.94 -13.24 -6.88
CA ALA A 149 -7.38 -13.46 -6.79
C ALA A 149 -8.05 -12.41 -5.89
N THR A 150 -7.42 -12.07 -4.75
CA THR A 150 -7.90 -11.02 -3.85
C THR A 150 -7.85 -9.65 -4.53
N ILE A 151 -6.76 -9.31 -5.24
CA ILE A 151 -6.64 -8.07 -6.03
C ILE A 151 -7.82 -7.94 -7.01
N ALA A 152 -8.15 -9.02 -7.74
CA ALA A 152 -9.26 -9.00 -8.70
C ALA A 152 -10.62 -8.75 -8.03
N LYS A 153 -10.82 -9.24 -6.80
CA LYS A 153 -12.05 -9.00 -6.03
C LYS A 153 -12.11 -7.55 -5.53
N VAL A 154 -11.06 -7.07 -4.88
CA VAL A 154 -11.04 -5.73 -4.24
C VAL A 154 -10.98 -4.59 -5.27
N ALA A 155 -10.44 -4.85 -6.47
CA ALA A 155 -10.41 -3.86 -7.55
C ALA A 155 -11.82 -3.37 -7.95
N ARG A 156 -12.85 -4.21 -7.78
CA ARG A 156 -14.23 -3.90 -8.15
C ARG A 156 -14.90 -2.91 -7.20
N SER A 157 -14.54 -2.88 -5.92
CA SER A 157 -15.06 -1.92 -4.93
C SER A 157 -14.37 -0.54 -5.08
N GLN A 158 -14.99 0.53 -4.58
CA GLN A 158 -14.36 1.85 -4.39
C GLN A 158 -13.84 2.06 -2.96
N ALA A 159 -13.98 1.06 -2.09
CA ALA A 159 -13.48 1.12 -0.72
C ALA A 159 -11.98 1.48 -0.66
N PRO A 160 -11.57 2.27 0.35
CA PRO A 160 -10.16 2.45 0.67
C PRO A 160 -9.47 1.11 0.94
N ILE A 161 -8.33 0.88 0.30
CA ILE A 161 -7.53 -0.33 0.48
C ILE A 161 -6.21 0.04 1.13
N TYR A 162 -5.89 -0.64 2.22
CA TYR A 162 -4.59 -0.59 2.88
C TYR A 162 -3.74 -1.79 2.46
N ILE A 163 -2.66 -1.53 1.74
CA ILE A 163 -1.69 -2.51 1.24
C ILE A 163 -0.54 -2.58 2.24
N SER A 164 -0.52 -3.65 3.06
CA SER A 164 0.53 -3.86 4.06
C SER A 164 1.60 -4.81 3.53
N GLY A 165 2.87 -4.50 3.74
CA GLY A 165 3.96 -5.42 3.38
C GLY A 165 5.31 -4.76 3.54
N GLU A 166 6.35 -5.59 3.67
CA GLU A 166 7.72 -5.12 3.81
C GLU A 166 8.18 -4.24 2.65
N SER A 167 9.27 -3.50 2.86
CA SER A 167 9.88 -2.72 1.79
C SER A 167 10.31 -3.63 0.63
N GLY A 168 10.09 -3.17 -0.60
CA GLY A 168 10.46 -3.91 -1.81
C GLY A 168 9.60 -5.13 -2.16
N THR A 169 8.45 -5.35 -1.51
CA THR A 169 7.54 -6.48 -1.82
C THR A 169 6.69 -6.28 -3.09
N GLY A 170 6.62 -5.05 -3.62
CA GLY A 170 5.82 -4.72 -4.80
C GLY A 170 4.48 -4.02 -4.50
N LYS A 171 4.35 -3.30 -3.37
CA LYS A 171 3.12 -2.61 -2.97
C LYS A 171 2.58 -1.63 -4.03
N GLU A 172 3.45 -0.82 -4.64
CA GLU A 172 3.05 0.12 -5.71
C GLU A 172 2.52 -0.61 -6.95
N LEU A 173 3.16 -1.73 -7.34
CA LEU A 173 2.71 -2.56 -8.46
C LEU A 173 1.32 -3.15 -8.17
N VAL A 174 1.08 -3.59 -6.94
CA VAL A 174 -0.24 -4.05 -6.51
C VAL A 174 -1.28 -2.93 -6.59
N ALA A 175 -0.94 -1.71 -6.15
CA ALA A 175 -1.84 -0.55 -6.25
C ALA A 175 -2.20 -0.24 -7.71
N LYS A 176 -1.22 -0.27 -8.62
CA LYS A 176 -1.45 -0.11 -10.07
C LYS A 176 -2.37 -1.19 -10.63
N LEU A 177 -2.17 -2.45 -10.24
CA LEU A 177 -3.04 -3.56 -10.66
C LEU A 177 -4.48 -3.41 -10.16
N ILE A 178 -4.67 -2.95 -8.91
CA ILE A 178 -6.00 -2.66 -8.37
C ILE A 178 -6.69 -1.57 -9.20
N HIS A 179 -5.98 -0.51 -9.55
CA HIS A 179 -6.49 0.56 -10.39
C HIS A 179 -6.85 0.06 -11.80
N ASN A 180 -5.92 -0.63 -12.48
CA ASN A 180 -6.10 -1.15 -13.84
C ASN A 180 -7.24 -2.17 -13.98
N LYS A 181 -7.56 -2.90 -12.91
CA LYS A 181 -8.68 -3.86 -12.87
C LYS A 181 -9.97 -3.25 -12.34
N GLY A 182 -9.94 -2.01 -11.86
CA GLY A 182 -11.09 -1.33 -11.29
C GLY A 182 -11.89 -0.54 -12.34
N PRO A 183 -13.04 0.03 -11.95
CA PRO A 183 -13.88 0.84 -12.85
C PRO A 183 -13.23 2.16 -13.29
N ARG A 184 -12.14 2.56 -12.60
CA ARG A 184 -11.37 3.77 -12.87
C ARG A 184 -10.11 3.50 -13.71
N ALA A 185 -9.97 2.33 -14.33
CA ALA A 185 -8.76 1.93 -15.06
C ALA A 185 -8.34 2.89 -16.19
N ASN A 186 -9.29 3.61 -16.79
CA ASN A 186 -9.05 4.62 -17.83
C ASN A 186 -8.92 6.05 -17.28
N GLN A 187 -8.83 6.21 -15.96
CA GLN A 187 -8.75 7.50 -15.25
C GLN A 187 -7.34 7.69 -14.67
N PRO A 188 -6.97 8.87 -14.16
CA PRO A 188 -5.65 9.10 -13.59
C PRO A 188 -5.32 8.15 -12.44
N PHE A 189 -4.10 7.63 -12.43
CA PHE A 189 -3.47 6.99 -11.28
C PHE A 189 -2.33 7.90 -10.81
N VAL A 190 -2.48 8.48 -9.61
CA VAL A 190 -1.52 9.44 -9.04
C VAL A 190 -0.80 8.80 -7.87
N PRO A 191 0.41 8.25 -8.05
CA PRO A 191 1.24 7.74 -6.96
C PRO A 191 1.97 8.87 -6.25
N VAL A 192 2.00 8.80 -4.92
CA VAL A 192 2.64 9.79 -4.04
C VAL A 192 3.40 9.04 -2.97
N ASN A 193 4.71 9.30 -2.87
CA ASN A 193 5.50 8.82 -1.74
C ASN A 193 5.51 9.91 -0.65
N CYS A 194 4.79 9.67 0.44
CA CYS A 194 4.64 10.63 1.53
C CYS A 194 5.97 10.95 2.22
N GLY A 195 6.91 10.00 2.28
CA GLY A 195 8.24 10.21 2.86
C GLY A 195 9.22 10.97 1.97
N ALA A 196 8.90 11.16 0.69
CA ALA A 196 9.75 11.88 -0.26
C ALA A 196 9.45 13.40 -0.33
N ILE A 197 8.32 13.84 0.21
CA ILE A 197 7.88 15.24 0.16
C ILE A 197 8.33 15.94 1.45
N PRO A 198 9.05 17.08 1.37
CA PRO A 198 9.36 17.86 2.56
C PRO A 198 8.09 18.32 3.29
N ASP A 199 8.11 18.23 4.63
CA ASP A 199 6.95 18.55 5.49
C ASP A 199 6.33 19.92 5.17
N GLU A 200 7.15 20.94 4.92
CA GLU A 200 6.71 22.31 4.61
C GLU A 200 5.94 22.43 3.29
N LEU A 201 6.21 21.56 2.32
CA LEU A 201 5.58 21.57 1.00
C LEU A 201 4.39 20.61 0.93
N MET A 202 4.27 19.68 1.88
CA MET A 202 3.33 18.57 1.81
C MET A 202 1.88 19.03 1.65
N GLU A 203 1.47 20.07 2.37
CA GLU A 203 0.10 20.60 2.24
C GLU A 203 -0.18 21.15 0.83
N SER A 204 0.74 21.97 0.32
CA SER A 204 0.65 22.55 -1.02
C SER A 204 0.68 21.49 -2.11
N GLU A 205 1.51 20.45 -1.97
CA GLU A 205 1.53 19.33 -2.92
C GLU A 205 0.19 18.57 -2.92
N PHE A 206 -0.35 18.23 -1.75
CA PHE A 206 -1.58 17.45 -1.66
C PHE A 206 -2.81 18.21 -2.13
N PHE A 207 -3.00 19.44 -1.64
CA PHE A 207 -4.25 20.18 -1.80
C PHE A 207 -4.17 21.34 -2.81
N GLY A 208 -2.97 21.69 -3.26
CA GLY A 208 -2.75 22.83 -4.14
C GLY A 208 -2.72 24.15 -3.38
N HIS A 209 -2.40 25.23 -4.08
CA HIS A 209 -2.35 26.57 -3.50
C HIS A 209 -2.69 27.66 -4.52
N LYS A 210 -3.12 28.81 -3.98
CA LYS A 210 -3.29 30.05 -4.74
C LYS A 210 -2.03 30.90 -4.70
N LYS A 211 -1.77 31.64 -5.79
CA LYS A 211 -0.68 32.60 -5.85
C LYS A 211 -0.73 33.54 -4.63
N GLY A 212 0.41 33.70 -3.95
CA GLY A 212 0.54 34.55 -2.77
C GLY A 212 0.07 33.94 -1.46
N SER A 213 -0.30 32.66 -1.41
CA SER A 213 -0.73 31.99 -0.18
C SER A 213 0.37 31.80 0.87
N PHE A 214 1.64 31.73 0.44
CA PHE A 214 2.82 31.67 1.29
C PHE A 214 4.05 32.21 0.55
N THR A 215 5.15 32.44 1.26
CA THR A 215 6.43 32.88 0.70
C THR A 215 6.96 31.86 -0.32
N GLY A 216 6.96 32.20 -1.60
CA GLY A 216 7.35 31.29 -2.70
C GLY A 216 6.19 30.80 -3.59
N ALA A 217 4.93 31.12 -3.25
CA ALA A 217 3.77 30.82 -4.09
C ALA A 217 3.65 31.80 -5.28
N VAL A 218 4.52 31.63 -6.28
CA VAL A 218 4.63 32.54 -7.45
C VAL A 218 3.46 32.39 -8.43
N ALA A 219 2.80 31.23 -8.46
CA ALA A 219 1.67 30.93 -9.32
C ALA A 219 0.66 30.02 -8.60
N ASP A 220 -0.55 29.90 -9.14
CA ASP A 220 -1.51 28.89 -8.72
C ASP A 220 -0.96 27.49 -9.07
N LYS A 221 -1.10 26.54 -8.14
CA LYS A 221 -0.69 25.15 -8.34
C LYS A 221 -1.84 24.21 -7.98
N LYS A 222 -2.15 23.28 -8.89
CA LYS A 222 -3.10 22.20 -8.60
C LYS A 222 -2.48 21.16 -7.67
N GLY A 223 -3.25 20.70 -6.70
CA GLY A 223 -2.85 19.63 -5.78
C GLY A 223 -2.94 18.23 -6.39
N LEU A 224 -2.33 17.26 -5.73
CA LEU A 224 -2.39 15.84 -6.08
C LEU A 224 -3.82 15.30 -6.04
N PHE A 225 -4.63 15.76 -5.09
CA PHE A 225 -6.05 15.42 -5.01
C PHE A 225 -6.84 15.91 -6.23
N GLN A 226 -6.59 17.14 -6.68
CA GLN A 226 -7.23 17.69 -7.88
C GLN A 226 -6.76 16.98 -9.15
N THR A 227 -5.49 16.55 -9.17
CA THR A 227 -4.91 15.79 -10.29
C THR A 227 -5.47 14.36 -10.36
N ALA A 228 -5.82 13.79 -9.21
CA ALA A 228 -6.40 12.46 -9.09
C ALA A 228 -7.93 12.43 -9.22
N ASP A 229 -8.58 13.58 -9.44
CA ASP A 229 -10.05 13.68 -9.53
C ASP A 229 -10.62 12.77 -10.62
N GLY A 230 -11.69 12.04 -10.31
CA GLY A 230 -12.25 10.95 -11.11
C GLY A 230 -11.41 9.66 -11.14
N GLY A 231 -10.20 9.68 -10.57
CA GLY A 231 -9.19 8.63 -10.65
C GLY A 231 -8.87 7.97 -9.31
N THR A 232 -7.60 7.62 -9.11
CA THR A 232 -7.08 6.96 -7.91
C THR A 232 -5.83 7.66 -7.40
N LEU A 233 -5.83 8.01 -6.11
CA LEU A 233 -4.66 8.52 -5.40
C LEU A 233 -4.04 7.38 -4.58
N PHE A 234 -2.77 7.08 -4.87
CA PHE A 234 -2.01 6.08 -4.14
C PHE A 234 -1.01 6.74 -3.19
N LEU A 235 -1.23 6.53 -1.89
CA LEU A 235 -0.43 7.06 -0.79
C LEU A 235 0.59 5.99 -0.34
N ASP A 236 1.78 6.02 -0.92
CA ASP A 236 2.88 5.17 -0.49
C ASP A 236 3.55 5.74 0.76
N GLU A 237 3.92 4.84 1.67
CA GLU A 237 4.41 5.15 3.01
C GLU A 237 3.53 6.16 3.78
N VAL A 238 2.22 5.91 3.81
CA VAL A 238 1.22 6.74 4.52
C VAL A 238 1.56 6.97 6.00
N ALA A 239 2.33 6.07 6.61
CA ALA A 239 2.81 6.17 7.99
C ALA A 239 3.83 7.30 8.21
N ASP A 240 4.41 7.86 7.13
CA ASP A 240 5.35 8.98 7.20
C ASP A 240 4.64 10.34 7.18
N LEU A 241 3.30 10.37 7.06
CA LEU A 241 2.54 11.62 7.13
C LEU A 241 2.62 12.26 8.52
N PRO A 242 2.97 13.56 8.61
CA PRO A 242 2.85 14.34 9.83
C PRO A 242 1.41 14.37 10.37
N LEU A 243 1.23 14.45 11.69
CA LEU A 243 -0.10 14.43 12.33
C LEU A 243 -1.07 15.50 11.79
N HIS A 244 -0.57 16.69 11.48
CA HIS A 244 -1.40 17.77 10.93
C HIS A 244 -1.94 17.44 9.53
N MET A 245 -1.14 16.76 8.70
CA MET A 245 -1.57 16.27 7.39
C MET A 245 -2.55 15.12 7.50
N GLN A 246 -2.42 14.26 8.53
CA GLN A 246 -3.38 13.19 8.78
C GLN A 246 -4.80 13.73 9.02
N VAL A 247 -4.94 14.88 9.70
CA VAL A 247 -6.24 15.56 9.92
C VAL A 247 -6.83 16.05 8.60
N LYS A 248 -6.02 16.69 7.75
CA LYS A 248 -6.49 17.22 6.46
C LYS A 248 -6.84 16.10 5.48
N LEU A 249 -6.04 15.03 5.47
CA LEU A 249 -6.33 13.82 4.71
C LEU A 249 -7.65 13.18 5.16
N LEU A 250 -7.87 13.04 6.47
CA LEU A 250 -9.13 12.52 6.99
C LEU A 250 -10.33 13.34 6.50
N ARG A 251 -10.25 14.67 6.58
CA ARG A 251 -11.31 15.57 6.06
C ARG A 251 -11.54 15.37 4.57
N ALA A 252 -10.48 15.28 3.77
CA ALA A 252 -10.60 15.04 2.33
C ALA A 252 -11.32 13.72 2.01
N ILE A 253 -11.09 12.66 2.79
CA ILE A 253 -11.73 11.35 2.61
C ILE A 253 -13.17 11.32 3.15
N GLN A 254 -13.48 12.11 4.17
CA GLN A 254 -14.82 12.18 4.76
C GLN A 254 -15.75 13.06 3.94
N GLU A 255 -15.34 14.29 3.66
CA GLU A 255 -16.16 15.30 2.99
C GLU A 255 -16.18 15.13 1.46
N LYS A 256 -15.30 14.28 0.91
CA LYS A 256 -15.07 14.18 -0.55
C LYS A 256 -14.82 15.57 -1.17
N ALA A 257 -14.11 16.42 -0.43
CA ALA A 257 -13.82 17.79 -0.81
C ALA A 257 -12.47 18.24 -0.23
N ILE A 258 -11.78 19.12 -0.92
CA ILE A 258 -10.51 19.69 -0.49
C ILE A 258 -10.53 21.22 -0.55
N ARG A 259 -9.67 21.83 0.25
CA ARG A 259 -9.48 23.28 0.29
C ARG A 259 -8.02 23.61 -0.04
N PRO A 260 -7.74 24.25 -1.19
CA PRO A 260 -6.40 24.71 -1.51
C PRO A 260 -5.86 25.73 -0.49
N VAL A 261 -4.54 25.78 -0.32
CA VAL A 261 -3.90 26.73 0.58
C VAL A 261 -4.14 28.16 0.09
N GLY A 262 -4.64 29.02 0.99
CA GLY A 262 -4.99 30.40 0.67
C GLY A 262 -6.36 30.58 -0.01
N GLU A 263 -7.15 29.51 -0.14
CA GLU A 263 -8.51 29.58 -0.69
C GLU A 263 -9.56 29.28 0.40
N ALA A 264 -10.64 30.07 0.43
CA ALA A 264 -11.70 29.89 1.41
C ALA A 264 -12.73 28.82 1.00
N ARG A 265 -12.85 28.57 -0.31
CA ARG A 265 -13.86 27.67 -0.88
C ARG A 265 -13.34 26.25 -0.98
N GLU A 266 -14.21 25.31 -0.67
CA GLU A 266 -13.96 23.89 -0.89
C GLU A 266 -14.28 23.51 -2.33
N THR A 267 -13.49 22.58 -2.86
CA THR A 267 -13.69 21.96 -4.17
C THR A 267 -14.03 20.50 -3.93
N THR A 268 -15.21 20.06 -4.38
CA THR A 268 -15.60 18.65 -4.36
C THR A 268 -14.69 17.85 -5.28
N ILE A 269 -14.32 16.65 -4.83
CA ILE A 269 -13.43 15.73 -5.53
C ILE A 269 -13.95 14.31 -5.41
N ASP A 270 -13.79 13.53 -6.47
CA ASP A 270 -14.14 12.12 -6.47
C ASP A 270 -12.88 11.29 -6.69
N VAL A 271 -12.23 10.87 -5.60
CA VAL A 271 -10.94 10.17 -5.65
C VAL A 271 -11.00 8.87 -4.86
N ARG A 272 -10.62 7.76 -5.50
CA ARG A 272 -10.40 6.49 -4.81
C ARG A 272 -9.04 6.51 -4.11
N ILE A 273 -9.00 6.15 -2.82
CA ILE A 273 -7.77 6.10 -2.03
C ILE A 273 -7.23 4.68 -1.95
N LEU A 274 -5.94 4.53 -2.29
CA LEU A 274 -5.14 3.35 -1.96
C LEU A 274 -4.00 3.82 -1.06
N SER A 275 -3.69 3.08 0.00
CA SER A 275 -2.58 3.42 0.89
C SER A 275 -1.66 2.23 1.07
N ALA A 276 -0.38 2.48 1.28
CA ALA A 276 0.63 1.46 1.56
C ALA A 276 1.58 1.91 2.66
N THR A 277 2.08 0.96 3.45
CA THR A 277 3.27 1.17 4.29
C THR A 277 3.91 -0.16 4.68
N HIS A 278 5.20 -0.13 4.99
CA HIS A 278 5.90 -1.22 5.67
C HIS A 278 5.81 -1.15 7.20
N LYS A 279 5.36 -0.03 7.77
CA LYS A 279 5.22 0.16 9.22
C LYS A 279 3.93 -0.46 9.73
N ASN A 280 3.93 -0.89 10.99
CA ASN A 280 2.72 -1.37 11.65
C ASN A 280 1.88 -0.18 12.12
N LEU A 281 0.83 0.17 11.37
CA LEU A 281 -0.05 1.30 11.68
C LEU A 281 -0.71 1.16 13.06
N SER A 282 -1.16 -0.03 13.46
CA SER A 282 -1.78 -0.24 14.77
C SER A 282 -0.84 0.16 15.92
N LYS A 283 0.43 -0.23 15.84
CA LYS A 283 1.46 0.22 16.81
C LYS A 283 1.70 1.72 16.75
N LEU A 284 1.62 2.35 15.57
CA LEU A 284 1.78 3.81 15.47
C LEU A 284 0.59 4.55 16.09
N VAL A 285 -0.61 3.99 16.01
CA VAL A 285 -1.81 4.52 16.70
C VAL A 285 -1.64 4.43 18.21
N GLU A 286 -1.24 3.27 18.74
CA GLU A 286 -0.97 3.08 20.17
C GLU A 286 0.06 4.07 20.71
N ASN A 287 1.07 4.41 19.90
CA ASN A 287 2.13 5.36 20.26
C ASN A 287 1.79 6.83 19.94
N GLY A 288 0.56 7.15 19.52
CA GLY A 288 0.13 8.51 19.20
C GLY A 288 0.81 9.14 17.97
N ARG A 289 1.50 8.35 17.14
CA ARG A 289 2.17 8.80 15.91
C ARG A 289 1.29 8.70 14.67
N PHE A 290 0.17 8.01 14.78
CA PHE A 290 -0.83 7.93 13.73
C PHE A 290 -2.22 8.08 14.36
N ARG A 291 -3.11 8.84 13.73
CA ARG A 291 -4.44 9.08 14.28
C ARG A 291 -5.33 7.86 14.09
N GLN A 292 -6.06 7.52 15.15
CA GLN A 292 -6.97 6.38 15.18
C GLN A 292 -8.13 6.55 14.18
N ASP A 293 -8.68 7.75 14.05
CA ASP A 293 -9.78 8.07 13.13
C ASP A 293 -9.37 7.88 11.66
N LEU A 294 -8.20 8.36 11.27
CA LEU A 294 -7.63 8.13 9.94
C LEU A 294 -7.36 6.66 9.68
N PHE A 295 -6.81 5.93 10.66
CA PHE A 295 -6.50 4.50 10.54
C PHE A 295 -7.75 3.70 10.13
N TYR A 296 -8.86 3.88 10.84
CA TYR A 296 -10.10 3.18 10.49
C TYR A 296 -10.67 3.58 9.13
N ARG A 297 -10.39 4.81 8.67
CA ARG A 297 -10.89 5.30 7.38
C ARG A 297 -10.08 4.80 6.18
N ILE A 298 -8.77 4.60 6.33
CA ILE A 298 -7.93 4.07 5.25
C ILE A 298 -7.82 2.55 5.27
N ASN A 299 -7.99 1.92 6.44
CA ASN A 299 -7.91 0.47 6.65
C ASN A 299 -9.30 -0.19 6.62
N VAL A 300 -10.05 0.04 5.53
CA VAL A 300 -11.35 -0.63 5.31
C VAL A 300 -11.12 -2.04 4.80
N ILE A 301 -10.32 -2.19 3.75
CA ILE A 301 -9.89 -3.49 3.22
C ILE A 301 -8.37 -3.59 3.37
N GLN A 302 -7.90 -4.59 4.12
CA GLN A 302 -6.48 -4.86 4.25
C GLN A 302 -6.03 -5.90 3.22
N LEU A 303 -4.95 -5.59 2.50
CA LEU A 303 -4.32 -6.49 1.53
C LEU A 303 -2.85 -6.73 1.93
N PRO A 304 -2.54 -7.82 2.65
CA PRO A 304 -1.17 -8.17 2.98
C PRO A 304 -0.43 -8.73 1.76
N ILE A 305 0.77 -8.21 1.50
CA ILE A 305 1.67 -8.68 0.45
C ILE A 305 2.75 -9.56 1.07
N PRO A 306 2.90 -10.82 0.62
CA PRO A 306 3.88 -11.73 1.18
C PRO A 306 5.31 -11.25 0.86
N SER A 307 6.17 -11.38 1.86
CA SER A 307 7.62 -11.21 1.72
C SER A 307 8.21 -12.28 0.80
N LEU A 308 9.35 -12.00 0.18
CA LEU A 308 9.98 -12.91 -0.77
C LEU A 308 10.38 -14.24 -0.13
N ARG A 309 10.80 -14.23 1.14
CA ARG A 309 11.10 -15.44 1.92
C ARG A 309 9.90 -16.36 2.16
N GLU A 310 8.69 -15.81 2.22
CA GLU A 310 7.45 -16.61 2.36
C GLU A 310 7.03 -17.26 1.03
N ARG A 311 7.61 -16.80 -0.09
CA ARG A 311 7.37 -17.30 -1.45
C ARG A 311 8.68 -17.61 -2.18
N SER A 312 9.61 -18.27 -1.51
CA SER A 312 10.92 -18.61 -2.08
C SER A 312 10.83 -19.43 -3.38
N GLU A 313 9.75 -20.19 -3.56
CA GLU A 313 9.44 -20.91 -4.80
C GLU A 313 9.29 -20.00 -6.04
N ASP A 314 9.03 -18.70 -5.85
CA ASP A 314 8.93 -17.72 -6.92
C ASP A 314 10.28 -17.08 -7.31
N ILE A 315 11.35 -17.26 -6.51
CA ILE A 315 12.68 -16.66 -6.74
C ILE A 315 13.25 -17.03 -8.12
N PRO A 316 13.20 -18.29 -8.60
CA PRO A 316 13.72 -18.64 -9.91
C PRO A 316 12.99 -17.92 -11.06
N LEU A 317 11.67 -17.80 -10.95
CA LEU A 317 10.84 -17.10 -11.94
C LEU A 317 11.16 -15.60 -11.97
N LEU A 318 11.21 -14.96 -10.80
CA LEU A 318 11.57 -13.56 -10.64
C LEU A 318 12.97 -13.29 -11.22
N THR A 319 13.95 -14.11 -10.85
CA THR A 319 15.33 -13.99 -11.32
C THR A 319 15.43 -14.06 -12.84
N LYS A 320 14.78 -15.06 -13.45
CA LYS A 320 14.76 -15.23 -14.90
C LYS A 320 14.13 -14.02 -15.60
N HIS A 321 13.04 -13.48 -15.07
CA HIS A 321 12.36 -12.33 -15.65
C HIS A 321 13.21 -11.06 -15.50
N THR A 322 13.70 -10.77 -14.29
CA THR A 322 14.52 -9.60 -13.99
C THR A 322 15.80 -9.56 -14.83
N LEU A 323 16.53 -10.68 -14.96
CA LEU A 323 17.71 -10.75 -15.83
C LEU A 323 17.37 -10.48 -17.31
N SER A 324 16.22 -10.99 -17.78
CA SER A 324 15.79 -10.74 -19.16
C SER A 324 15.45 -9.27 -19.39
N LYS A 325 14.83 -8.62 -18.40
CA LYS A 325 14.48 -7.19 -18.42
C LYS A 325 15.74 -6.33 -18.40
N LEU A 326 16.67 -6.58 -17.48
CA LEU A 326 17.92 -5.83 -17.34
C LEU A 326 18.81 -5.97 -18.58
N ALA A 327 18.99 -7.19 -19.09
CA ALA A 327 19.77 -7.43 -20.31
C ALA A 327 19.20 -6.65 -21.50
N ARG A 328 17.87 -6.66 -21.69
CA ARG A 328 17.21 -5.88 -22.74
C ARG A 328 17.41 -4.36 -22.57
N GLN A 329 17.35 -3.85 -21.34
CA GLN A 329 17.56 -2.42 -21.06
C GLN A 329 19.01 -1.98 -21.32
N MET A 330 19.97 -2.86 -21.07
CA MET A 330 21.40 -2.60 -21.30
C MET A 330 21.86 -2.94 -22.73
N GLY A 331 20.99 -3.50 -23.58
CA GLY A 331 21.35 -3.95 -24.92
C GLY A 331 22.30 -5.16 -24.94
N LEU A 332 22.31 -5.95 -23.86
CA LEU A 332 23.16 -7.12 -23.68
C LEU A 332 22.40 -8.41 -24.02
N GLU A 333 23.14 -9.47 -24.34
CA GLU A 333 22.59 -10.81 -24.33
C GLU A 333 22.18 -11.22 -22.91
N LYS A 334 21.17 -12.08 -22.81
CA LYS A 334 20.71 -12.55 -21.51
C LYS A 334 21.78 -13.44 -20.87
N PRO A 335 22.23 -13.15 -19.64
CA PRO A 335 23.21 -13.99 -18.96
C PRO A 335 22.61 -15.33 -18.53
N SER A 336 23.47 -16.34 -18.48
CA SER A 336 23.20 -17.60 -17.82
C SER A 336 23.43 -17.46 -16.32
N LEU A 337 22.58 -18.09 -15.51
CA LEU A 337 22.76 -18.17 -14.06
C LEU A 337 23.36 -19.55 -13.73
N ALA A 338 24.55 -19.57 -13.13
CA ALA A 338 25.19 -20.81 -12.74
C ALA A 338 24.44 -21.49 -11.57
N PRO A 339 24.51 -22.82 -11.42
CA PRO A 339 23.75 -23.55 -10.39
C PRO A 339 24.08 -23.13 -8.96
N ASP A 340 25.34 -22.76 -8.69
CA ASP A 340 25.81 -22.21 -7.41
C ASP A 340 25.15 -20.87 -7.09
N ALA A 341 25.06 -19.98 -8.08
CA ALA A 341 24.37 -18.69 -7.96
C ALA A 341 22.87 -18.86 -7.72
N ALA A 342 22.23 -19.77 -8.46
CA ALA A 342 20.81 -20.08 -8.27
C ALA A 342 20.51 -20.63 -6.88
N SER A 343 21.36 -21.53 -6.38
CA SER A 343 21.25 -22.06 -5.02
C SER A 343 21.44 -20.96 -3.97
N ALA A 344 22.43 -20.09 -4.15
CA ALA A 344 22.70 -18.98 -3.23
C ALA A 344 21.53 -17.99 -3.15
N LEU A 345 20.90 -17.66 -4.29
CA LEU A 345 19.71 -16.82 -4.32
C LEU A 345 18.53 -17.48 -3.59
N ASN A 346 18.28 -18.77 -3.81
CA ASN A 346 17.15 -19.47 -3.17
C ASN A 346 17.28 -19.59 -1.64
N HIS A 347 18.48 -19.56 -1.09
CA HIS A 347 18.71 -19.63 0.37
C HIS A 347 18.82 -18.25 1.03
N TYR A 348 18.94 -17.18 0.25
CA TYR A 348 19.05 -15.83 0.80
C TYR A 348 17.67 -15.31 1.26
N PRO A 349 17.56 -14.69 2.45
CA PRO A 349 16.27 -14.27 3.02
C PRO A 349 15.65 -13.02 2.38
N PHE A 350 16.43 -12.24 1.62
CA PHE A 350 15.99 -10.98 0.99
C PHE A 350 15.24 -10.00 1.92
N PRO A 351 15.89 -9.39 2.92
CA PRO A 351 15.26 -8.37 3.76
C PRO A 351 14.69 -7.17 2.97
N GLY A 352 15.25 -6.83 1.80
CA GLY A 352 14.72 -5.83 0.88
C GLY A 352 13.85 -6.41 -0.24
N ASN A 353 13.45 -7.69 -0.11
CA ASN A 353 12.52 -8.40 -0.97
C ASN A 353 12.88 -8.31 -2.48
N VAL A 354 11.91 -8.06 -3.36
CA VAL A 354 12.10 -8.05 -4.81
C VAL A 354 13.03 -6.90 -5.23
N ARG A 355 12.96 -5.74 -4.56
CA ARG A 355 13.86 -4.60 -4.86
C ARG A 355 15.32 -4.95 -4.58
N GLU A 356 15.59 -5.69 -3.52
CA GLU A 356 16.94 -6.17 -3.23
C GLU A 356 17.40 -7.23 -4.25
N LEU A 357 16.53 -8.17 -4.63
CA LEU A 357 16.82 -9.13 -5.69
C LEU A 357 17.18 -8.42 -7.00
N GLU A 358 16.41 -7.40 -7.41
CA GLU A 358 16.70 -6.59 -8.59
C GLU A 358 18.08 -5.94 -8.51
N ASN A 359 18.39 -5.27 -7.39
CA ASN A 359 19.69 -4.62 -7.19
C ASN A 359 20.87 -5.61 -7.19
N ILE A 360 20.68 -6.80 -6.61
CA ILE A 360 21.69 -7.87 -6.62
C ILE A 360 21.95 -8.34 -8.05
N LEU A 361 20.89 -8.59 -8.83
CA LEU A 361 21.00 -9.09 -10.20
C LEU A 361 21.55 -8.03 -11.16
N GLU A 362 21.19 -6.76 -11.00
CA GLU A 362 21.75 -5.65 -11.77
C GLU A 362 23.26 -5.52 -11.54
N ARG A 363 23.69 -5.56 -10.28
CA ARG A 363 25.11 -5.56 -9.94
C ARG A 363 25.82 -6.80 -10.47
N ALA A 364 25.23 -7.98 -10.32
CA ALA A 364 25.83 -9.22 -10.80
C ALA A 364 25.97 -9.25 -12.33
N LEU A 365 24.98 -8.75 -13.07
CA LEU A 365 25.03 -8.60 -14.53
C LEU A 365 26.14 -7.63 -14.96
N THR A 366 26.41 -6.59 -14.18
CA THR A 366 27.49 -5.63 -14.46
C THR A 366 28.89 -6.23 -14.21
N LEU A 367 29.00 -7.15 -13.25
CA LEU A 367 30.27 -7.73 -12.80
C LEU A 367 30.59 -9.09 -13.45
N CYS A 368 29.61 -9.75 -14.07
CA CYS A 368 29.81 -11.10 -14.57
C CYS A 368 30.72 -11.15 -15.80
N GLU A 369 31.58 -12.17 -15.82
CA GLU A 369 32.43 -12.51 -16.95
C GLU A 369 31.80 -13.66 -17.75
N ASP A 370 32.11 -13.74 -19.05
CA ASP A 370 31.64 -14.79 -19.96
C ASP A 370 30.10 -14.92 -20.07
N ASN A 371 29.35 -13.86 -19.74
CA ASN A 371 27.88 -13.88 -19.72
C ASN A 371 27.30 -14.96 -18.77
N ILE A 372 28.04 -15.34 -17.72
CA ILE A 372 27.64 -16.33 -16.71
C ILE A 372 27.75 -15.71 -15.31
N ILE A 373 26.61 -15.54 -14.64
CA ILE A 373 26.54 -15.08 -13.25
C ILE A 373 26.81 -16.26 -12.32
N ARG A 374 27.92 -16.19 -11.58
CA ARG A 374 28.33 -17.17 -10.55
C ARG A 374 28.05 -16.64 -9.16
N GLN A 375 28.14 -17.50 -8.14
CA GLN A 375 27.85 -17.10 -6.76
C GLN A 375 28.69 -15.89 -6.29
N ARG A 376 29.95 -15.83 -6.73
CA ARG A 376 30.88 -14.72 -6.41
C ARG A 376 30.37 -13.37 -6.90
N ASP A 377 29.67 -13.32 -8.03
CA ASP A 377 29.25 -12.07 -8.68
C ASP A 377 28.02 -11.44 -7.98
N LEU A 378 27.25 -12.25 -7.24
CA LEU A 378 26.06 -11.78 -6.52
C LEU A 378 26.41 -10.82 -5.38
N HIS A 379 27.60 -10.96 -4.78
CA HIS A 379 28.02 -10.22 -3.58
C HIS A 379 26.90 -10.18 -2.52
N LEU A 380 26.31 -11.34 -2.21
CA LEU A 380 25.25 -11.41 -1.20
C LEU A 380 25.81 -10.92 0.14
N PRO A 381 25.14 -9.96 0.81
CA PRO A 381 25.53 -9.56 2.16
C PRO A 381 25.61 -10.80 3.04
N LYS A 382 26.65 -10.91 3.88
CA LYS A 382 26.70 -11.97 4.88
C LYS A 382 25.48 -11.78 5.78
N THR A 383 24.43 -12.57 5.56
CA THR A 383 23.32 -12.69 6.49
C THR A 383 23.90 -13.31 7.74
N THR A 384 24.19 -12.48 8.73
CA THR A 384 24.36 -12.94 10.10
C THR A 384 23.00 -13.45 10.58
N ASN A 385 22.59 -14.62 10.08
CA ASN A 385 21.69 -15.50 10.80
C ASN A 385 22.51 -16.08 11.95
N SER A 386 22.74 -15.28 12.99
CA SER A 386 23.16 -15.83 14.28
C SER A 386 21.93 -16.37 14.98
N THR A 387 21.43 -17.50 14.49
CA THR A 387 20.83 -18.55 15.33
C THR A 387 21.91 -19.50 15.87
N LEU A 388 23.18 -19.05 15.91
CA LEU A 388 24.08 -19.46 16.96
C LEU A 388 23.71 -18.64 18.17
N THR A 389 23.18 -19.31 19.18
CA THR A 389 23.09 -18.84 20.56
C THR A 389 24.22 -17.85 20.87
N PRO A 390 23.94 -16.59 21.21
CA PRO A 390 24.89 -15.86 22.03
C PRO A 390 25.03 -16.65 23.33
N PRO A 391 26.24 -16.84 23.89
CA PRO A 391 26.33 -17.33 25.25
C PRO A 391 25.54 -16.34 26.11
N MET A 392 24.43 -16.80 26.71
CA MET A 392 23.70 -16.06 27.73
C MET A 392 24.71 -15.63 28.80
N PRO A 393 24.84 -14.33 29.12
CA PRO A 393 25.01 -13.98 30.52
C PRO A 393 23.68 -14.30 31.21
N GLY A 394 23.75 -14.85 32.42
CA GLY A 394 22.59 -15.19 33.24
C GLY A 394 21.64 -14.00 33.51
N PRO A 395 20.58 -14.23 34.31
CA PRO A 395 19.47 -13.30 34.44
C PRO A 395 19.96 -11.90 34.86
N LEU A 396 19.58 -10.89 34.07
CA LEU A 396 19.77 -9.48 34.40
C LEU A 396 18.81 -9.10 35.50
N ASP A 397 19.35 -8.99 36.70
CA ASP A 397 18.73 -8.24 37.79
C ASP A 397 18.68 -6.75 37.39
N SER A 398 17.55 -6.12 37.66
CA SER A 398 17.28 -4.72 37.34
C SER A 398 18.26 -3.77 38.04
N GLY A 399 19.18 -3.14 37.29
CA GLY A 399 19.97 -2.01 37.80
C GLY A 399 21.21 -1.64 36.98
N LYS A 400 21.16 -0.47 36.32
CA LYS A 400 22.29 0.31 35.75
C LYS A 400 23.09 -0.36 34.61
N ILE A 401 22.74 0.01 33.37
CA ILE A 401 23.58 -0.23 32.19
C ILE A 401 24.85 0.64 32.31
N HIS A 402 25.99 0.04 32.64
CA HIS A 402 27.31 0.71 32.57
C HIS A 402 27.85 0.66 31.14
N LEU A 403 27.40 1.60 30.30
CA LEU A 403 27.89 1.84 28.93
C LEU A 403 29.43 1.94 28.86
N GLU A 404 30.06 2.46 29.92
CA GLU A 404 31.52 2.58 30.04
C GLU A 404 32.25 1.23 30.05
N ALA A 405 31.66 0.19 30.64
CA ALA A 405 32.29 -1.14 30.68
C ALA A 405 32.28 -1.79 29.28
N HIS A 406 31.20 -1.62 28.53
CA HIS A 406 31.07 -2.18 27.18
C HIS A 406 31.97 -1.46 26.17
N LEU A 407 32.07 -0.13 26.25
CA LEU A 407 32.99 0.64 25.42
C LEU A 407 34.47 0.33 25.75
N GLY A 408 34.78 0.04 27.01
CA GLY A 408 36.12 -0.38 27.44
C GLY A 408 36.56 -1.72 26.82
N GLU A 409 35.65 -2.69 26.72
CA GLU A 409 35.94 -4.00 26.10
C GLU A 409 36.18 -3.88 24.58
N ILE A 410 35.38 -3.07 23.89
CA ILE A 410 35.57 -2.78 22.45
C ILE A 410 36.91 -2.08 22.22
N GLU A 411 37.26 -1.11 23.06
CA GLU A 411 38.55 -0.40 23.00
C GLU A 411 39.73 -1.35 23.22
N LYS A 412 39.62 -2.26 24.19
CA LYS A 412 40.67 -3.26 24.49
C LYS A 412 40.92 -4.19 23.31
N MET A 413 39.86 -4.69 22.68
CA MET A 413 39.96 -5.57 21.50
C MET A 413 40.66 -4.86 20.33
N ALA A 414 40.28 -3.61 20.05
CA ALA A 414 40.90 -2.83 18.98
C ALA A 414 42.41 -2.59 19.20
N ILE A 415 42.81 -2.33 20.45
CA ILE A 415 44.23 -2.12 20.80
C ILE A 415 45.04 -3.41 20.65
N LEU A 416 44.51 -4.56 21.09
CA LEU A 416 45.18 -5.85 20.97
C LEU A 416 45.36 -6.27 19.50
N GLN A 417 44.34 -6.11 18.68
CA GLN A 417 44.39 -6.43 17.26
C GLN A 417 45.43 -5.58 16.51
N ALA A 418 45.52 -4.29 16.83
CA ALA A 418 46.54 -3.40 16.24
C ALA A 418 47.97 -3.75 16.71
N LEU A 419 48.14 -4.23 17.95
CA LEU A 419 49.43 -4.71 18.44
C LEU A 419 49.86 -6.00 17.74
N GLU A 420 48.96 -6.97 17.55
CA GLU A 420 49.27 -8.22 16.84
C GLU A 420 49.67 -7.95 15.38
N GLN A 421 48.92 -7.11 14.66
CA GLN A 421 49.21 -6.75 13.27
C GLN A 421 50.55 -6.03 13.10
N THR A 422 51.02 -5.34 14.14
CA THR A 422 52.29 -4.60 14.13
C THR A 422 53.41 -5.33 14.85
N LYS A 423 53.24 -6.62 15.15
CA LYS A 423 54.20 -7.45 15.91
C LYS A 423 54.65 -6.78 17.20
N TYR A 424 53.70 -6.23 17.95
CA TYR A 424 53.87 -5.51 19.22
C TYR A 424 54.72 -4.24 19.15
N ASN A 425 54.92 -3.67 17.96
CA ASN A 425 55.52 -2.35 17.81
C ASN A 425 54.52 -1.25 18.22
N LYS A 426 54.63 -0.81 19.49
CA LYS A 426 53.72 0.17 20.11
C LYS A 426 53.63 1.51 19.33
N THR A 427 54.68 1.94 18.62
CA THR A 427 54.65 3.18 17.83
C THR A 427 53.90 3.01 16.51
N ALA A 428 54.06 1.85 15.86
CA ALA A 428 53.31 1.51 14.65
C ALA A 428 51.82 1.24 14.96
N ALA A 429 51.52 0.56 16.08
CA ALA A 429 50.15 0.32 16.53
C ALA A 429 49.39 1.63 16.81
N ALA A 430 50.05 2.62 17.43
CA ALA A 430 49.46 3.93 17.70
C ALA A 430 49.07 4.64 16.39
N LYS A 431 49.95 4.58 15.38
CA LYS A 431 49.70 5.18 14.06
C LYS A 431 48.54 4.48 13.32
N LEU A 432 48.45 3.16 13.42
CA LEU A 432 47.37 2.36 12.82
C LEU A 432 46.01 2.68 13.45
N LEU A 433 45.98 2.91 14.76
CA LEU A 433 44.78 3.30 15.51
C LEU A 433 44.45 4.81 15.43
N GLY A 434 45.26 5.62 14.74
CA GLY A 434 45.07 7.07 14.67
C GLY A 434 45.33 7.80 16.01
N LEU A 435 46.07 7.18 16.93
CA LEU A 435 46.38 7.71 18.26
C LEU A 435 47.82 8.23 18.32
N SER A 436 48.06 9.20 19.21
CA SER A 436 49.44 9.55 19.58
C SER A 436 50.07 8.42 20.41
N PHE A 437 51.38 8.24 20.30
CA PHE A 437 52.11 7.21 21.06
C PHE A 437 51.90 7.35 22.58
N ARG A 438 51.82 8.58 23.08
CA ARG A 438 51.55 8.88 24.50
C ARG A 438 50.13 8.46 24.92
N ALA A 439 49.13 8.66 24.04
CA ALA A 439 47.76 8.26 24.31
C ALA A 439 47.59 6.73 24.31
N LEU A 440 48.26 6.02 23.40
CA LEU A 440 48.26 4.56 23.38
C LEU A 440 48.89 3.98 24.66
N ARG A 441 50.04 4.52 25.09
CA ARG A 441 50.72 4.06 26.31
C ARG A 441 49.86 4.24 27.57
N TYR A 442 49.16 5.37 27.67
CA TYR A 442 48.22 5.62 28.77
C TYR A 442 47.05 4.62 28.77
N ARG A 443 46.49 4.31 27.60
CA ARG A 443 45.40 3.33 27.45
C ARG A 443 45.83 1.90 27.77
N LEU A 444 47.03 1.49 27.35
CA LEU A 444 47.61 0.18 27.71
C LEU A 444 47.79 0.03 29.22
N LYS A 445 48.28 1.08 29.90
CA LYS A 445 48.42 1.09 31.36
C LYS A 445 47.08 1.05 32.08
N LYS A 446 46.07 1.79 31.58
CA LYS A 446 44.71 1.79 32.13
C LYS A 446 44.01 0.43 31.97
N LEU A 447 44.33 -0.31 30.90
CA LEU A 447 43.78 -1.64 30.60
C LEU A 447 44.58 -2.80 31.20
N GLY A 448 45.69 -2.52 31.91
CA GLY A 448 46.54 -3.54 32.54
C GLY A 448 47.33 -4.41 31.56
N LEU A 449 47.64 -3.89 30.37
CA LEU A 449 48.28 -4.62 29.26
C LEU A 449 49.73 -4.15 29.00
N GLU A 450 50.47 -3.78 30.06
CA GLU A 450 51.83 -3.21 29.90
C GLU A 450 52.92 -4.23 29.54
#